data_AF-A0A959CFH3-F1
#
_entry.id   AF-A0A959CFH3-F1
#
_cell.length_a   1.000
_cell.length_b   1.000
_cell.length_c   1.000
_cell.angle_alpha   90.00
_cell.angle_beta   90.00
_cell.angle_gamma   90.00
#
_symmetry.space_group_name_H-M   'P 1'
#
loop_
_entity.id
_entity.type
_entity.pdbx_description
1 polymer ?
#
loop_
_entity_poly.entity_id
_entity_poly.type
_entity_poly.pdbx_seq_one_letter_code
_entity_poly.pdbx_strand_id
1 'polypeptide(L)'
;TLGILAQYENAGEATMTLQNCIIQSDGIDNYAVEAGAPEVISMGGNLSNDVSFLGLLTGLNDKEGEDPLFLDIASYDFHIPTNSPAIDIGNPNGAPATDLEGNPRINEPDAGAYENQDVVGVFETPSARPMQLMPNPAVDFVQISLEDEWNGQVRIDVTTITGAVVRSYNTEKNGAEWTYQLNVRELPAGTYVAKARIGETLYLGKIVKQ
;
A
#
# COMPACT_ATOMS: atom_id res chain seq x y z
N THR A 1 25.39 16.99 -9.86
CA THR A 1 25.03 17.06 -11.29
C THR A 1 25.12 15.66 -11.86
N LEU A 2 24.04 14.89 -11.76
CA LEU A 2 23.93 13.55 -12.35
C LEU A 2 22.69 13.61 -13.25
N GLY A 3 22.88 13.80 -14.54
CA GLY A 3 21.85 13.61 -15.57
C GLY A 3 22.25 12.43 -16.44
N ILE A 4 21.29 11.79 -17.08
CA ILE A 4 21.58 10.68 -18.00
C ILE A 4 21.88 11.27 -19.37
N LEU A 5 23.16 11.24 -19.77
CA LEU A 5 23.60 11.70 -21.07
C LEU A 5 23.72 10.51 -22.03
N ALA A 6 22.94 10.52 -23.11
CA ALA A 6 23.01 9.50 -24.17
C ALA A 6 23.67 10.10 -25.43
N GLN A 7 24.88 9.62 -25.77
CA GLN A 7 25.64 10.08 -26.95
C GLN A 7 26.28 8.89 -27.67
N TYR A 8 26.31 8.94 -29.00
CA TYR A 8 27.20 8.10 -29.81
C TYR A 8 27.88 8.94 -30.89
N GLU A 9 29.10 8.57 -31.27
CA GLU A 9 29.79 9.12 -32.44
C GLU A 9 29.79 8.07 -33.56
N ASN A 10 29.22 8.44 -34.71
CA ASN A 10 29.33 7.72 -35.98
C ASN A 10 28.52 6.39 -36.10
N ALA A 11 27.30 6.49 -36.65
CA ALA A 11 26.46 5.37 -37.12
C ALA A 11 25.99 4.30 -36.09
N GLY A 12 26.14 4.57 -34.79
CA GLY A 12 25.60 3.70 -33.73
C GLY A 12 24.09 3.89 -33.50
N GLU A 13 23.43 2.86 -32.99
CA GLU A 13 22.11 2.98 -32.36
C GLU A 13 22.32 2.97 -30.84
N ALA A 14 21.73 3.93 -30.13
CA ALA A 14 21.77 4.01 -28.68
C ALA A 14 20.35 3.75 -28.17
N THR A 15 20.14 2.60 -27.54
CA THR A 15 18.85 2.23 -26.95
C THR A 15 18.98 2.23 -25.43
N MET A 16 18.05 2.91 -24.77
CA MET A 16 17.91 2.92 -23.32
C MET A 16 16.58 2.26 -22.96
N THR A 17 16.60 1.29 -22.06
CA THR A 17 15.38 0.67 -21.53
C THR A 17 15.22 1.08 -20.07
N LEU A 18 14.08 1.65 -19.72
CA LEU A 18 13.77 2.14 -18.39
C LEU A 18 12.58 1.38 -17.81
N GLN A 19 12.77 0.82 -16.62
CA GLN A 19 11.72 0.16 -15.86
C GLN A 19 11.93 0.46 -14.38
N ASN A 20 10.87 0.87 -13.69
CA ASN A 20 10.90 1.12 -12.25
C ASN A 20 12.09 2.01 -11.82
N CYS A 21 12.47 2.98 -12.64
CA CYS A 21 13.61 3.85 -12.38
C CYS A 21 13.15 5.17 -11.76
N ILE A 22 13.86 5.65 -10.74
CA ILE A 22 13.81 7.07 -10.35
C ILE A 22 14.97 7.78 -11.02
N ILE A 23 14.69 8.82 -11.78
CA ILE A 23 15.69 9.72 -12.37
C ILE A 23 15.51 11.10 -11.73
N GLN A 24 16.52 11.52 -10.98
CA GLN A 24 16.52 12.81 -10.32
C GLN A 24 17.84 13.54 -10.58
N SER A 25 17.73 14.80 -10.96
CA SER A 25 18.84 15.72 -11.00
C SER A 25 18.43 17.12 -10.51
N ASP A 26 19.38 17.82 -9.91
CA ASP A 26 19.16 19.18 -9.40
C ASP A 26 19.71 20.21 -10.39
N GLY A 27 18.81 20.98 -11.00
CA GLY A 27 19.17 22.15 -11.81
C GLY A 27 19.77 21.85 -13.19
N ILE A 28 19.65 20.61 -13.67
CA ILE A 28 19.93 20.20 -15.05
C ILE A 28 18.79 19.30 -15.55
N ASP A 29 18.74 19.07 -16.86
CA ASP A 29 17.79 18.11 -17.43
C ASP A 29 18.22 16.68 -17.12
N ASN A 30 17.27 15.83 -16.74
CA ASN A 30 17.47 14.39 -16.52
C ASN A 30 17.84 13.67 -17.80
N TYR A 31 17.35 14.16 -18.94
CA TYR A 31 17.60 13.61 -20.27
C TYR A 31 17.81 14.69 -21.31
N ALA A 32 18.88 14.55 -22.08
CA ALA A 32 19.16 15.39 -23.24
C ALA A 32 19.84 14.58 -24.34
N VAL A 33 19.58 14.95 -25.58
CA VAL A 33 20.22 14.37 -26.78
C VAL A 33 21.12 15.42 -27.41
N GLU A 34 22.44 15.20 -27.36
CA GLU A 34 23.42 16.12 -27.95
C GLU A 34 23.68 15.84 -29.44
N ALA A 35 23.50 14.58 -29.88
CA ALA A 35 23.61 14.16 -31.27
C ALA A 35 22.91 12.81 -31.50
N GLY A 36 22.49 12.55 -32.74
CA GLY A 36 21.86 11.29 -33.13
C GLY A 36 20.37 11.21 -32.80
N ALA A 37 19.82 10.00 -32.87
CA ALA A 37 18.43 9.70 -32.55
C ALA A 37 18.35 8.46 -31.62
N PRO A 38 18.74 8.60 -30.34
CA PRO A 38 18.64 7.51 -29.38
C PRO A 38 17.18 7.10 -29.15
N GLU A 39 16.97 5.81 -28.91
CA GLU A 39 15.66 5.24 -28.59
C GLU A 39 15.53 5.06 -27.08
N VAL A 40 14.43 5.57 -26.51
CA VAL A 40 14.05 5.31 -25.12
C VAL A 40 12.86 4.36 -25.13
N ILE A 41 13.04 3.19 -24.52
CA ILE A 41 12.01 2.17 -24.34
C ILE A 41 11.57 2.22 -22.89
N SER A 42 10.38 2.79 -22.63
CA SER A 42 9.78 2.73 -21.29
C SER A 42 8.98 1.43 -21.10
N MET A 43 9.32 0.70 -20.04
CA MET A 43 8.61 -0.50 -19.57
C MET A 43 7.66 -0.21 -18.40
N GLY A 44 7.48 1.07 -18.02
CA GLY A 44 6.59 1.51 -16.96
C GLY A 44 7.22 1.60 -15.58
N GLY A 45 6.51 2.32 -14.69
CA GLY A 45 6.88 2.54 -13.29
C GLY A 45 8.04 3.50 -13.07
N ASN A 46 8.40 4.31 -14.07
CA ASN A 46 9.50 5.26 -13.95
C ASN A 46 9.02 6.59 -13.37
N LEU A 47 9.89 7.27 -12.63
CA LEU A 47 9.65 8.60 -12.10
C LEU A 47 10.81 9.53 -12.47
N SER A 48 10.48 10.68 -13.04
CA SER A 48 11.42 11.77 -13.33
C SER A 48 11.01 13.03 -12.55
N ASN A 49 11.96 13.68 -11.88
CA ASN A 49 11.69 14.95 -11.18
C ASN A 49 11.57 16.16 -12.11
N ASP A 50 11.77 15.97 -13.42
CA ASP A 50 11.57 16.98 -14.44
C ASP A 50 10.75 16.42 -15.62
N VAL A 51 10.52 17.29 -16.61
CA VAL A 51 9.76 16.97 -17.82
C VAL A 51 10.66 16.73 -19.04
N SER A 52 11.97 16.51 -18.85
CA SER A 52 12.92 16.31 -19.97
C SER A 52 12.66 15.01 -20.74
N PHE A 53 11.99 14.05 -20.10
CA PHE A 53 11.52 12.81 -20.70
C PHE A 53 10.13 12.90 -21.35
N LEU A 54 9.51 14.09 -21.45
CA LEU A 54 8.14 14.24 -21.93
C LEU A 54 7.94 13.57 -23.30
N GLY A 55 7.02 12.61 -23.35
CA GLY A 55 6.71 11.84 -24.56
C GLY A 55 7.64 10.64 -24.83
N LEU A 56 8.60 10.37 -23.94
CA LEU A 56 9.49 9.20 -23.96
C LEU A 56 9.10 8.19 -22.86
N LEU A 57 8.77 8.67 -21.65
CA LEU A 57 8.21 7.84 -20.58
C LEU A 57 6.72 7.59 -20.83
N THR A 58 6.43 6.55 -21.63
CA THR A 58 5.08 6.21 -22.10
C THR A 58 4.54 4.91 -21.50
N GLY A 59 5.28 4.31 -20.56
CA GLY A 59 4.92 3.09 -19.88
C GLY A 59 3.82 3.30 -18.83
N LEU A 60 3.24 2.19 -18.36
CA LEU A 60 2.21 2.24 -17.32
C LEU A 60 2.76 2.89 -16.05
N ASN A 61 1.99 3.81 -15.45
CA ASN A 61 2.32 4.49 -14.20
C ASN A 61 3.64 5.28 -14.20
N ASP A 62 4.19 5.60 -15.38
CA ASP A 62 5.27 6.57 -15.48
C ASP A 62 4.81 7.95 -14.97
N LYS A 63 5.71 8.66 -14.27
CA LYS A 63 5.48 10.00 -13.74
C LYS A 63 6.62 10.93 -14.10
N GLU A 64 6.29 12.15 -14.48
CA GLU A 64 7.24 13.17 -14.92
C GLU A 64 6.97 14.48 -14.16
N GLY A 65 8.02 15.23 -13.84
CA GLY A 65 7.92 16.48 -13.08
C GLY A 65 7.53 16.29 -11.60
N GLU A 66 7.73 15.10 -11.04
CA GLU A 66 7.36 14.77 -9.65
C GLU A 66 8.61 14.47 -8.82
N ASP A 67 8.75 15.10 -7.65
CA ASP A 67 9.90 14.92 -6.77
C ASP A 67 9.79 13.59 -5.98
N PRO A 68 10.77 12.67 -6.03
CA PRO A 68 10.74 11.43 -5.27
C PRO A 68 10.78 11.60 -3.74
N LEU A 69 11.07 12.79 -3.22
CA LEU A 69 11.10 13.11 -1.79
C LEU A 69 12.08 12.26 -0.97
N PHE A 70 13.25 11.91 -1.52
CA PHE A 70 14.27 11.15 -0.79
C PHE A 70 14.56 11.75 0.59
N LEU A 71 14.74 10.89 1.61
CA LEU A 71 14.89 11.33 3.00
C LEU A 71 16.08 12.27 3.22
N ASP A 72 17.26 11.93 2.69
CA ASP A 72 18.45 12.79 2.79
C ASP A 72 19.47 12.50 1.67
N ILE A 73 19.31 13.22 0.56
CA ILE A 73 20.21 13.13 -0.60
C ILE A 73 21.65 13.51 -0.23
N ALA A 74 21.86 14.46 0.69
CA ALA A 74 23.20 14.91 1.07
C ALA A 74 23.97 13.84 1.84
N SER A 75 23.25 12.98 2.55
CA SER A 75 23.79 11.81 3.25
C SER A 75 23.73 10.51 2.44
N TYR A 76 23.32 10.57 1.16
CA TYR A 76 23.09 9.40 0.29
C TYR A 76 21.99 8.46 0.81
N ASP A 77 21.02 9.00 1.55
CA ASP A 77 19.82 8.29 1.97
C ASP A 77 18.73 8.49 0.91
N PHE A 78 18.66 7.52 0.00
CA PHE A 78 17.69 7.47 -1.11
C PHE A 78 16.45 6.64 -0.77
N HIS A 79 16.18 6.40 0.51
CA HIS A 79 14.89 5.85 0.91
C HIS A 79 13.79 6.84 0.59
N ILE A 80 12.66 6.31 0.12
CA ILE A 80 11.47 7.08 -0.20
C ILE A 80 10.51 7.05 1.00
N PRO A 81 9.99 8.21 1.45
CA PRO A 81 9.00 8.27 2.50
C PRO A 81 7.61 7.88 1.97
N THR A 82 6.68 7.61 2.89
CA THR A 82 5.30 7.17 2.59
C THR A 82 4.45 8.15 1.79
N ASN A 83 4.84 9.43 1.71
CA ASN A 83 4.17 10.45 0.91
C ASN A 83 4.84 10.68 -0.46
N SER A 84 5.81 9.84 -0.83
CA SER A 84 6.52 9.95 -2.10
C SER A 84 5.61 9.57 -3.29
N PRO A 85 5.68 10.31 -4.41
CA PRO A 85 5.02 9.91 -5.65
C PRO A 85 5.59 8.64 -6.28
N ALA A 86 6.73 8.15 -5.80
CA ALA A 86 7.38 6.90 -6.23
C ALA A 86 6.74 5.63 -5.65
N ILE A 87 5.82 5.77 -4.68
CA ILE A 87 5.18 4.64 -4.00
C ILE A 87 4.20 3.91 -4.92
N ASP A 88 4.26 2.57 -4.95
CA ASP A 88 3.33 1.65 -5.63
C ASP A 88 3.13 1.93 -7.13
N ILE A 89 4.08 2.60 -7.81
CA ILE A 89 3.96 2.89 -9.26
C ILE A 89 4.68 1.88 -10.15
N GLY A 90 5.54 1.05 -9.57
CA GLY A 90 6.40 0.12 -10.28
C GLY A 90 5.63 -0.99 -10.99
N ASN A 91 6.15 -1.41 -12.13
CA ASN A 91 5.70 -2.59 -12.85
C ASN A 91 6.25 -3.87 -12.19
N PRO A 92 5.41 -4.78 -11.67
CA PRO A 92 5.85 -6.01 -11.01
C PRO A 92 6.46 -7.02 -11.99
N ASN A 93 6.14 -6.94 -13.28
CA ASN A 93 6.65 -7.88 -14.26
C ASN A 93 8.12 -7.60 -14.57
N GLY A 94 9.02 -8.47 -14.11
CA GLY A 94 10.46 -8.31 -14.28
C GLY A 94 11.15 -7.54 -13.15
N ALA A 95 10.40 -7.08 -12.15
CA ALA A 95 10.99 -6.54 -10.93
C ALA A 95 11.69 -7.65 -10.12
N PRO A 96 12.86 -7.40 -9.53
CA PRO A 96 13.47 -8.31 -8.55
C PRO A 96 12.55 -8.53 -7.35
N ALA A 97 12.62 -9.72 -6.74
CA ALA A 97 11.76 -10.08 -5.60
C ALA A 97 12.04 -9.25 -4.34
N THR A 98 13.23 -8.66 -4.24
CA THR A 98 13.65 -7.83 -3.12
C THR A 98 14.30 -6.53 -3.60
N ASP A 99 14.31 -5.53 -2.74
CA ASP A 99 15.01 -4.26 -2.94
C ASP A 99 16.54 -4.42 -2.73
N LEU A 100 17.27 -3.28 -2.75
CA LEU A 100 18.72 -3.23 -2.57
C LEU A 100 19.19 -3.72 -1.19
N GLU A 101 18.36 -3.63 -0.15
CA GLU A 101 18.67 -4.06 1.21
C GLU A 101 18.18 -5.49 1.50
N GLY A 102 17.52 -6.12 0.54
CA GLY A 102 16.96 -7.46 0.65
C GLY A 102 15.56 -7.50 1.27
N ASN A 103 14.91 -6.34 1.43
CA ASN A 103 13.51 -6.31 1.84
C ASN A 103 12.62 -6.78 0.69
N PRO A 104 11.56 -7.55 0.96
CA PRO A 104 10.62 -7.95 -0.09
C PRO A 104 9.92 -6.74 -0.68
N ARG A 105 9.67 -6.77 -1.98
CA ARG A 105 8.74 -5.83 -2.61
C ARG A 105 7.29 -6.17 -2.21
N ILE A 106 6.53 -5.18 -1.78
CA ILE A 106 5.19 -5.34 -1.19
C ILE A 106 4.16 -4.73 -2.15
N ASN A 107 3.11 -5.48 -2.49
CA ASN A 107 2.11 -5.06 -3.49
C ASN A 107 2.75 -4.79 -4.88
N GLU A 108 2.39 -3.66 -5.50
CA GLU A 108 3.09 -3.07 -6.63
C GLU A 108 4.44 -2.50 -6.14
N PRO A 109 5.58 -2.88 -6.76
CA PRO A 109 6.88 -2.32 -6.43
C PRO A 109 6.90 -0.79 -6.38
N ASP A 110 7.72 -0.23 -5.51
CA ASP A 110 8.08 1.17 -5.63
C ASP A 110 9.04 1.41 -6.79
N ALA A 111 8.99 2.61 -7.37
CA ALA A 111 10.03 3.03 -8.30
C ALA A 111 11.37 3.16 -7.57
N GLY A 112 12.45 2.76 -8.24
CA GLY A 112 13.81 2.83 -7.72
C GLY A 112 14.29 1.54 -7.08
N ALA A 113 15.38 1.69 -6.33
CA ALA A 113 16.15 0.58 -5.76
C ALA A 113 15.69 0.16 -4.35
N TYR A 114 14.96 1.01 -3.66
CA TYR A 114 14.48 0.80 -2.30
C TYR A 114 12.97 0.59 -2.31
N GLU A 115 12.50 -0.32 -1.47
CA GLU A 115 11.08 -0.48 -1.20
C GLU A 115 10.73 0.17 0.14
N ASN A 116 9.73 1.02 0.15
CA ASN A 116 9.14 1.51 1.38
C ASN A 116 8.43 0.34 2.10
N GLN A 117 9.02 -0.09 3.21
CA GLN A 117 8.46 -1.17 4.03
C GLN A 117 7.34 -0.70 4.96
N ASP A 118 7.11 0.61 5.05
CA ASP A 118 5.95 1.12 5.76
C ASP A 118 4.75 0.85 4.86
N VAL A 119 4.08 -0.28 5.11
CA VAL A 119 2.84 -0.65 4.42
C VAL A 119 1.80 0.45 4.66
N VAL A 120 1.83 1.50 3.85
CA VAL A 120 0.68 2.36 3.60
C VAL A 120 -0.10 1.66 2.52
N GLY A 121 -0.59 0.46 2.86
CA GLY A 121 -1.74 -0.03 2.16
C GLY A 121 -2.77 1.07 2.28
N VAL A 122 -3.09 1.75 1.18
CA VAL A 122 -4.40 2.38 1.00
C VAL A 122 -5.40 1.24 0.81
N PHE A 123 -5.49 0.39 1.83
CA PHE A 123 -6.80 0.20 2.40
C PHE A 123 -6.94 1.45 3.23
N GLU A 124 -7.99 2.24 3.04
CA GLU A 124 -8.51 2.95 4.21
C GLU A 124 -8.44 1.94 5.35
N THR A 125 -7.55 2.11 6.33
CA THR A 125 -7.58 1.27 7.52
C THR A 125 -9.01 1.46 7.97
N PRO A 126 -9.89 0.45 7.81
CA PRO A 126 -11.31 0.74 7.92
C PRO A 126 -11.46 1.19 9.35
N SER A 127 -11.77 2.49 9.54
CA SER A 127 -11.39 3.19 10.77
C SER A 127 -11.82 2.34 11.94
N ALA A 128 -10.85 1.72 12.62
CA ALA A 128 -11.17 0.54 13.42
C ALA A 128 -11.84 1.02 14.69
N ARG A 129 -13.17 1.09 14.69
CA ARG A 129 -13.93 1.62 15.81
C ARG A 129 -14.06 0.55 16.88
N PRO A 130 -13.91 0.90 18.16
CA PRO A 130 -14.14 -0.06 19.23
C PRO A 130 -15.60 -0.50 19.20
N MET A 131 -15.81 -1.81 19.19
CA MET A 131 -17.12 -2.44 19.37
C MET A 131 -17.37 -2.62 20.86
N GLN A 132 -18.52 -2.15 21.34
CA GLN A 132 -18.91 -2.41 22.72
C GLN A 132 -19.41 -3.85 22.85
N LEU A 133 -18.82 -4.57 23.81
CA LEU A 133 -19.03 -6.00 24.02
C LEU A 133 -19.29 -6.27 25.51
N MET A 134 -20.48 -6.77 25.83
CA MET A 134 -20.88 -7.02 27.23
C MET A 134 -21.65 -8.35 27.39
N PRO A 135 -21.39 -9.16 28.44
CA PRO A 135 -20.35 -8.99 29.44
C PRO A 135 -18.98 -9.41 28.91
N ASN A 136 -17.93 -8.79 29.46
CA ASN A 136 -16.55 -9.19 29.25
C ASN A 136 -15.85 -9.17 30.63
N PRO A 137 -15.39 -10.31 31.19
CA PRO A 137 -15.30 -11.64 30.58
C PRO A 137 -16.64 -12.31 30.27
N ALA A 138 -16.66 -13.13 29.21
CA ALA A 138 -17.84 -13.78 28.66
C ALA A 138 -17.86 -15.28 28.99
N VAL A 139 -19.06 -15.84 29.22
CA VAL A 139 -19.25 -17.27 29.50
C VAL A 139 -20.05 -17.94 28.39
N ASP A 140 -21.31 -17.55 28.18
CA ASP A 140 -22.18 -18.16 27.15
C ASP A 140 -22.36 -17.27 25.92
N PHE A 141 -22.44 -15.96 26.13
CA PHE A 141 -22.71 -14.99 25.08
C PHE A 141 -22.04 -13.64 25.37
N VAL A 142 -21.91 -12.84 24.32
CA VAL A 142 -21.55 -11.42 24.39
C VAL A 142 -22.56 -10.64 23.56
N GLN A 143 -23.05 -9.53 24.10
CA GLN A 143 -23.86 -8.57 23.39
C GLN A 143 -22.97 -7.54 22.73
N ILE A 144 -23.15 -7.40 21.42
CA ILE A 144 -22.58 -6.33 20.60
C ILE A 144 -23.57 -5.17 20.63
N SER A 145 -23.09 -3.96 20.90
CA SER A 145 -23.86 -2.72 20.75
C SER A 145 -23.16 -1.79 19.78
N LEU A 146 -23.89 -1.30 18.78
CA LEU A 146 -23.41 -0.42 17.73
C LEU A 146 -24.39 0.74 17.52
N GLU A 147 -23.85 1.95 17.49
CA GLU A 147 -24.59 3.19 17.22
C GLU A 147 -24.06 3.77 15.91
N ASP A 148 -24.81 3.56 14.83
CA ASP A 148 -24.46 4.03 13.48
C ASP A 148 -25.70 4.07 12.58
N GLU A 149 -25.79 4.96 11.60
CA GLU A 149 -27.00 5.09 10.75
C GLU A 149 -27.11 4.01 9.66
N TRP A 150 -26.05 3.22 9.43
CA TRP A 150 -26.01 2.22 8.37
C TRP A 150 -26.94 1.03 8.63
N ASN A 151 -27.65 0.58 7.59
CA ASN A 151 -28.52 -0.60 7.62
C ASN A 151 -28.12 -1.58 6.52
N GLY A 152 -28.21 -2.88 6.83
CA GLY A 152 -27.90 -3.95 5.87
C GLY A 152 -27.25 -5.18 6.49
N GLN A 153 -26.77 -6.08 5.65
CA GLN A 153 -26.16 -7.34 6.07
C GLN A 153 -24.78 -7.12 6.70
N VAL A 154 -24.63 -7.53 7.96
CA VAL A 154 -23.37 -7.51 8.70
C VAL A 154 -22.86 -8.93 8.87
N ARG A 155 -21.59 -9.15 8.51
CA ARG A 155 -20.85 -10.35 8.88
C ARG A 155 -19.98 -10.05 10.09
N ILE A 156 -20.09 -10.89 11.11
CA ILE A 156 -19.27 -10.85 12.33
C ILE A 156 -18.34 -12.05 12.32
N ASP A 157 -17.04 -11.82 12.30
CA ASP A 157 -16.01 -12.85 12.41
C ASP A 157 -15.38 -12.81 13.80
N VAL A 158 -15.38 -13.95 14.49
CA VAL A 158 -14.64 -14.13 15.74
C VAL A 158 -13.31 -14.77 15.40
N THR A 159 -12.23 -14.07 15.75
CA THR A 159 -10.85 -14.46 15.44
C THR A 159 -10.04 -14.69 16.71
N THR A 160 -9.03 -15.53 16.62
CA THR A 160 -7.97 -15.62 17.64
C THR A 160 -7.09 -14.36 17.60
N ILE A 161 -6.23 -14.15 18.60
CA ILE A 161 -5.25 -13.05 18.60
C ILE A 161 -4.24 -13.12 17.44
N THR A 162 -4.04 -14.30 16.84
CA THR A 162 -3.17 -14.48 15.66
C THR A 162 -3.90 -14.27 14.34
N GLY A 163 -5.19 -13.88 14.38
CA GLY A 163 -5.99 -13.55 13.20
C GLY A 163 -6.76 -14.71 12.58
N ALA A 164 -6.57 -15.95 13.04
CA ALA A 164 -7.32 -17.10 12.54
C ALA A 164 -8.82 -16.98 12.90
N VAL A 165 -9.70 -17.06 11.89
CA VAL A 165 -11.16 -17.04 12.07
C VAL A 165 -11.61 -18.36 12.70
N VAL A 166 -12.29 -18.26 13.85
CA VAL A 166 -12.83 -19.41 14.61
C VAL A 166 -14.31 -19.59 14.33
N ARG A 167 -15.06 -18.49 14.15
CA ARG A 167 -16.50 -18.48 13.86
C ARG A 167 -16.86 -17.29 12.99
N SER A 168 -17.89 -17.44 12.17
CA SER A 168 -18.51 -16.36 11.39
C SER A 168 -20.02 -16.38 11.59
N TYR A 169 -20.63 -15.21 11.74
CA TYR A 169 -22.06 -15.01 11.90
C TYR A 169 -22.55 -13.99 10.88
N ASN A 170 -23.63 -14.30 10.17
CA ASN A 170 -24.29 -13.35 9.28
C ASN A 170 -25.57 -12.86 9.95
N THR A 171 -25.76 -11.55 9.99
CA THR A 171 -26.93 -10.90 10.58
C THR A 171 -27.27 -9.65 9.78
N GLU A 172 -28.38 -9.00 10.10
CA GLU A 172 -28.79 -7.75 9.47
C GLU A 172 -28.95 -6.67 10.54
N LYS A 173 -28.34 -5.50 10.28
CA LYS A 173 -28.47 -4.31 11.11
C LYS A 173 -29.63 -3.46 10.60
N ASN A 174 -30.55 -3.14 11.50
CA ASN A 174 -31.73 -2.33 11.24
C ASN A 174 -31.89 -1.29 12.35
N GLY A 175 -31.80 0.00 12.01
CA GLY A 175 -31.90 1.13 12.94
C GLY A 175 -30.56 1.67 13.40
N ALA A 176 -30.57 2.91 13.92
CA ALA A 176 -29.38 3.63 14.36
C ALA A 176 -28.68 2.96 15.56
N GLU A 177 -29.47 2.51 16.53
CA GLU A 177 -29.01 1.68 17.64
C GLU A 177 -29.30 0.21 17.32
N TRP A 178 -28.26 -0.61 17.33
CA TRP A 178 -28.40 -2.03 17.06
C TRP A 178 -27.65 -2.86 18.08
N THR A 179 -28.33 -3.92 18.54
CA THR A 179 -27.76 -4.89 19.47
C THR A 179 -27.85 -6.30 18.92
N TYR A 180 -26.83 -7.11 19.18
CA TYR A 180 -26.79 -8.49 18.74
C TYR A 180 -26.12 -9.40 19.75
N GLN A 181 -26.76 -10.52 20.04
CA GLN A 181 -26.25 -11.51 20.98
C GLN A 181 -25.41 -12.56 20.24
N LEU A 182 -24.10 -12.43 20.38
CA LEU A 182 -23.11 -13.35 19.86
C LEU A 182 -22.93 -14.54 20.81
N ASN A 183 -23.25 -15.75 20.35
CA ASN A 183 -22.99 -16.96 21.14
C ASN A 183 -21.49 -17.30 21.14
N VAL A 184 -20.91 -17.44 22.33
CA VAL A 184 -19.50 -17.81 22.53
C VAL A 184 -19.33 -19.06 23.40
N ARG A 185 -20.42 -19.72 23.79
CA ARG A 185 -20.44 -20.84 24.74
C ARG A 185 -19.51 -21.98 24.35
N GLU A 186 -19.47 -22.28 23.06
CA GLU A 186 -18.68 -23.39 22.49
C GLU A 186 -17.21 -23.02 22.25
N LEU A 187 -16.82 -21.76 22.47
CA LEU A 187 -15.43 -21.35 22.34
C LEU A 187 -14.62 -21.78 23.57
N PRO A 188 -13.42 -22.35 23.38
CA PRO A 188 -12.49 -22.58 24.48
C PRO A 188 -12.17 -21.29 25.24
N ALA A 189 -11.83 -21.41 26.53
CA ALA A 189 -11.34 -20.28 27.32
C ALA A 189 -10.11 -19.66 26.64
N GLY A 190 -10.07 -18.33 26.55
CA GLY A 190 -9.05 -17.63 25.78
C GLY A 190 -9.44 -16.21 25.40
N THR A 191 -8.53 -15.53 24.70
CA THR A 191 -8.78 -14.18 24.16
C THR A 191 -9.10 -14.25 22.68
N TYR A 192 -10.19 -13.62 22.28
CA TYR A 192 -10.65 -13.52 20.90
C TYR A 192 -10.90 -12.06 20.53
N VAL A 193 -10.96 -11.80 19.23
CA VAL A 193 -11.34 -10.51 18.65
C VAL A 193 -12.55 -10.72 17.74
N ALA A 194 -13.67 -10.08 18.07
CA ALA A 194 -14.81 -9.95 17.17
C ALA A 194 -14.55 -8.81 16.18
N LYS A 195 -14.76 -9.09 14.90
CA LYS A 195 -14.63 -8.17 13.78
C LYS A 195 -15.97 -8.06 13.07
N ALA A 196 -16.46 -6.85 12.85
CA ALA A 196 -17.65 -6.64 12.02
C ALA A 196 -17.40 -5.48 11.05
N ARG A 197 -17.71 -5.67 9.77
CA ARG A 197 -17.63 -4.60 8.77
C ARG A 197 -19.02 -4.04 8.51
N ILE A 198 -19.16 -2.72 8.63
CA ILE A 198 -20.41 -1.97 8.47
C ILE A 198 -20.11 -0.85 7.46
N GLY A 199 -20.62 -0.98 6.24
CA GLY A 199 -20.19 -0.16 5.12
C GLY A 199 -18.68 -0.25 4.89
N GLU A 200 -17.99 0.88 5.07
CA GLU A 200 -16.52 1.04 4.98
C GLU A 200 -15.83 0.97 6.35
N THR A 201 -16.58 0.98 7.46
CA THR A 201 -16.01 0.97 8.82
C THR A 201 -15.86 -0.45 9.35
N LEU A 202 -14.70 -0.75 9.95
CA LEU A 202 -14.45 -2.01 10.65
C LEU A 202 -14.58 -1.77 12.15
N TYR A 203 -15.39 -2.58 12.81
CA TYR A 203 -15.55 -2.58 14.24
C TYR A 203 -14.80 -3.75 14.85
N LEU A 204 -14.00 -3.47 15.89
CA LEU A 204 -13.20 -4.46 16.60
C LEU A 204 -13.57 -4.49 18.08
N GLY A 205 -13.77 -5.68 18.63
CA GLY A 205 -14.00 -5.84 20.07
C GLY A 205 -13.27 -7.05 20.63
N LYS A 206 -12.60 -6.87 21.78
CA LYS A 206 -11.93 -7.96 22.49
C LYS A 206 -12.94 -8.75 23.32
N ILE A 207 -12.93 -10.07 23.17
CA ILE A 207 -13.69 -11.01 24.01
C ILE A 207 -12.70 -11.80 24.85
N VAL A 208 -12.85 -11.77 26.17
CA VAL A 208 -12.17 -12.68 27.09
C VAL A 208 -13.15 -13.78 27.45
N LYS A 209 -12.97 -14.99 26.93
CA LYS A 209 -13.80 -16.17 27.21
C LYS A 209 -13.29 -16.90 28.45
N GLN A 210 -14.19 -17.16 29.39
CA GLN A 210 -13.95 -17.98 30.59
C GLN A 210 -14.65 -19.34 30.48
#